data_AF-A0A8J4YBC9-F1
#
_entry.id   AF-A0A8J4YBC9-F1
#
_cell.length_a   1.000
_cell.length_b   1.000
_cell.length_c   1.000
_cell.angle_alpha   90.00
_cell.angle_beta   90.00
_cell.angle_gamma   90.00
#
_symmetry.space_group_name_H-M   'P 1'
#
loop_
_entity.id
_entity.type
_entity.pdbx_description
1 polymer ?
#
loop_
_entity_poly.entity_id
_entity_poly.type
_entity_poly.pdbx_seq_one_letter_code
_entity_poly.pdbx_strand_id
1 'polypeptide(L)'
;MDLINVCQVYAVKHDIVYNTTKTECMVVSPARAQVNYLKTAWLGGSALTFVDRFAYLGHVISHDMTDDDDIIKQTTKLLVVGNTLQRKFSYCSREVKIELFRSHCYSIYCNLLWSRYKVATMNRLKVCHNDILKRLLGLPRWCSSSLAFARNGVNNLDVIRRHSVFSLRSRVELSTNSIITSVRQSSAYVCGPIQQRWLGLLFVQNMG
;
A
#
# COMPACT_ATOMS: atom_id res chain seq x y z
N MET A 1 -9.01 3.61 -32.53
CA MET A 1 -7.55 3.75 -32.38
C MET A 1 -7.21 3.36 -30.95
N ASP A 2 -6.43 2.31 -30.76
CA ASP A 2 -5.97 1.91 -29.42
C ASP A 2 -4.90 2.88 -28.92
N LEU A 3 -4.95 3.24 -27.63
CA LEU A 3 -4.00 4.17 -27.00
C LEU A 3 -2.54 3.76 -27.22
N ILE A 4 -2.26 2.46 -27.29
CA ILE A 4 -0.93 1.90 -27.54
C ILE A 4 -0.37 2.36 -28.90
N ASN A 5 -1.21 2.41 -29.93
CA ASN A 5 -0.78 2.85 -31.27
C ASN A 5 -0.43 4.34 -31.28
N VAL A 6 -1.18 5.16 -30.53
CA VAL A 6 -0.87 6.59 -30.37
C VAL A 6 0.47 6.78 -29.67
N CYS A 7 0.73 6.02 -28.60
CA CYS A 7 2.02 6.03 -27.92
C CYS A 7 3.17 5.59 -28.86
N GLN A 8 2.96 4.56 -29.70
CA GLN A 8 3.97 4.11 -30.64
C GLN A 8 4.29 5.16 -31.73
N VAL A 9 3.27 5.82 -32.29
CA VAL A 9 3.49 6.91 -33.25
C VAL A 9 4.25 8.07 -32.60
N TYR A 10 3.90 8.43 -31.37
CA TYR A 10 4.63 9.44 -30.61
C TYR A 10 6.09 9.03 -30.39
N ALA A 11 6.33 7.78 -29.99
CA ALA A 11 7.67 7.27 -29.73
C ALA A 11 8.56 7.33 -30.98
N VAL A 12 8.04 6.90 -32.14
CA VAL A 12 8.76 6.99 -33.42
C VAL A 12 9.06 8.45 -33.79
N LYS A 13 8.08 9.34 -33.62
CA LYS A 13 8.24 10.78 -33.92
C LYS A 13 9.32 11.44 -33.06
N HIS A 14 9.50 10.97 -31.83
CA HIS A 14 10.40 11.57 -30.83
C HIS A 14 11.65 10.73 -30.56
N ASP A 15 11.96 9.73 -31.38
CA ASP A 15 13.11 8.83 -31.23
C ASP A 15 13.19 8.15 -29.85
N ILE A 16 12.03 7.72 -29.34
CA ILE A 16 11.89 6.98 -28.08
C ILE A 16 11.73 5.48 -28.40
N VAL A 17 12.53 4.63 -27.76
CA VAL A 17 12.41 3.17 -27.86
C VAL A 17 11.80 2.61 -26.57
N TYR A 18 10.63 1.97 -26.69
CA TYR A 18 10.01 1.29 -25.55
C TYR A 18 10.72 -0.02 -25.22
N ASN A 19 10.94 -0.26 -23.93
CA ASN A 19 11.49 -1.53 -23.45
C ASN A 19 10.36 -2.57 -23.36
N THR A 20 10.22 -3.39 -24.41
CA THR A 20 9.20 -4.44 -24.50
C THR A 20 9.42 -5.57 -23.50
N THR A 21 10.64 -5.78 -23.02
CA THR A 21 10.94 -6.79 -21.98
C THR A 21 10.41 -6.39 -20.60
N LYS A 22 10.41 -5.10 -20.27
CA LYS A 22 9.89 -4.58 -18.99
C LYS A 22 8.42 -4.19 -19.05
N THR A 23 7.87 -4.04 -20.25
CA THR A 23 6.48 -3.64 -20.44
C THR A 23 5.60 -4.87 -20.35
N GLU A 24 4.61 -4.80 -19.46
CA GLU A 24 3.65 -5.87 -19.23
C GLU A 24 2.24 -5.29 -19.39
N CYS A 25 1.29 -6.15 -19.76
CA CYS A 25 -0.12 -5.83 -19.81
C CYS A 25 -0.86 -6.51 -18.66
N MET A 26 -1.84 -5.83 -18.09
CA MET A 26 -2.71 -6.40 -17.07
C MET A 26 -4.15 -6.11 -17.47
N VAL A 27 -5.00 -7.13 -17.39
CA VAL A 27 -6.42 -7.00 -17.66
C VAL A 27 -7.14 -6.78 -16.34
N VAL A 28 -7.74 -5.59 -16.17
CA VAL A 28 -8.58 -5.29 -15.02
C VAL A 28 -10.03 -5.53 -15.40
N SER A 29 -10.63 -6.58 -14.84
CA SER A 29 -12.02 -6.97 -15.15
C SER A 29 -12.97 -6.64 -14.00
N PRO A 30 -14.20 -6.19 -14.30
CA PRO A 30 -15.24 -6.08 -13.29
C PRO A 30 -15.52 -7.45 -12.65
N ALA A 31 -15.70 -7.50 -11.33
CA ALA A 31 -15.89 -8.77 -10.60
C ALA A 31 -17.07 -9.63 -11.10
N ARG A 32 -18.06 -9.02 -11.76
CA ARG A 32 -19.26 -9.69 -12.30
C ARG A 32 -19.15 -10.01 -13.79
N ALA A 33 -18.11 -9.57 -14.46
CA ALA A 33 -17.91 -9.77 -15.89
C ALA A 33 -16.95 -10.94 -16.10
N GLN A 34 -17.50 -12.12 -16.38
CA GLN A 34 -16.70 -13.25 -16.91
C GLN A 34 -16.47 -13.04 -18.40
N VAL A 35 -15.71 -12.02 -18.75
CA VAL A 35 -15.34 -11.76 -20.13
C VAL A 35 -13.98 -12.40 -20.38
N ASN A 36 -13.96 -13.43 -21.24
CA ASN A 36 -12.73 -14.02 -21.73
C ASN A 36 -12.13 -13.07 -22.78
N TYR A 37 -11.28 -12.15 -22.32
CA TYR A 37 -10.54 -11.27 -23.22
C TYR A 37 -9.46 -12.07 -23.97
N LEU A 38 -9.38 -11.86 -25.28
CA LEU A 38 -8.22 -12.31 -26.05
C LEU A 38 -7.00 -11.51 -25.57
N LYS A 39 -6.07 -12.19 -24.91
CA LYS A 39 -4.83 -11.61 -24.36
C LYS A 39 -3.82 -11.35 -25.48
N THR A 40 -4.13 -10.40 -26.35
CA THR A 40 -3.30 -10.07 -27.50
C THR A 40 -3.03 -8.57 -27.51
N ALA A 41 -1.84 -8.18 -27.07
CA ALA A 41 -1.35 -6.80 -27.12
C ALA A 41 0.06 -6.80 -27.72
N TRP A 42 0.32 -5.84 -28.60
CA TRP A 42 1.59 -5.71 -29.31
C TRP A 42 2.16 -4.32 -29.10
N LEU A 43 3.48 -4.24 -28.93
CA LEU A 43 4.22 -2.98 -28.83
C LEU A 43 5.51 -3.11 -29.61
N GLY A 44 5.70 -2.26 -30.63
CA GLY A 44 6.94 -2.27 -31.43
C GLY A 44 7.21 -3.64 -32.08
N GLY A 45 6.16 -4.34 -32.54
CA GLY A 45 6.27 -5.66 -33.16
C GLY A 45 6.50 -6.82 -32.19
N SER A 46 6.63 -6.55 -30.88
CA SER A 46 6.74 -7.58 -29.84
C SER A 46 5.40 -7.83 -29.16
N ALA A 47 5.04 -9.10 -28.92
CA ALA A 47 3.88 -9.45 -28.11
C ALA A 47 4.16 -9.16 -26.64
N LEU A 48 3.23 -8.48 -25.95
CA LEU A 48 3.37 -8.14 -24.55
C LEU A 48 2.92 -9.30 -23.65
N THR A 49 3.63 -9.47 -22.54
CA THR A 49 3.28 -10.47 -21.53
C THR A 49 2.10 -9.97 -20.70
N PHE A 50 1.12 -10.85 -20.47
CA PHE A 50 -0.02 -10.54 -19.61
C PHE A 50 0.22 -11.06 -18.19
N VAL A 51 0.09 -10.18 -17.20
CA VAL A 51 0.32 -10.48 -15.79
C VAL A 51 -0.93 -10.17 -14.95
N ASP A 52 -1.04 -10.86 -13.82
CA ASP A 52 -2.14 -10.67 -12.87
C ASP A 52 -1.81 -9.65 -11.77
N ARG A 53 -0.54 -9.27 -11.65
CA ARG A 53 -0.04 -8.26 -10.71
C ARG A 53 1.23 -7.61 -11.21
N PHE A 54 1.43 -6.34 -10.86
CA PHE A 54 2.61 -5.56 -11.26
C PHE A 54 3.09 -4.68 -10.10
N ALA A 55 4.41 -4.56 -9.94
CA ALA A 55 5.01 -3.67 -8.95
C ALA A 55 5.26 -2.28 -9.55
N TYR A 56 4.40 -1.32 -9.24
CA TYR A 56 4.53 0.06 -9.67
C TYR A 56 5.08 0.94 -8.55
N LEU A 57 6.29 1.50 -8.75
CA LEU A 57 7.00 2.32 -7.75
C LEU A 57 7.05 1.68 -6.35
N GLY A 58 7.13 0.34 -6.31
CA GLY A 58 7.19 -0.41 -5.05
C GLY A 58 5.83 -0.77 -4.43
N HIS A 59 4.71 -0.30 -4.96
CA HIS A 59 3.36 -0.75 -4.59
C HIS A 59 2.88 -1.83 -5.56
N VAL A 60 2.22 -2.88 -5.05
CA VAL A 60 1.70 -3.96 -5.90
C VAL A 60 0.28 -3.63 -6.33
N ILE A 61 0.05 -3.61 -7.65
CA ILE A 61 -1.28 -3.46 -8.25
C ILE A 61 -1.68 -4.83 -8.79
N SER A 62 -2.85 -5.32 -8.40
CA SER A 62 -3.38 -6.62 -8.84
C SER A 62 -4.56 -6.43 -9.80
N HIS A 63 -4.79 -7.40 -10.68
CA HIS A 63 -5.84 -7.37 -11.71
C HIS A 63 -7.25 -7.21 -11.16
N ASP A 64 -7.50 -7.67 -9.92
CA ASP A 64 -8.77 -7.58 -9.22
C ASP A 64 -8.95 -6.24 -8.46
N MET A 65 -7.93 -5.37 -8.52
CA MET A 65 -7.83 -4.10 -7.81
C MET A 65 -7.97 -4.25 -6.29
N THR A 66 -7.46 -5.35 -5.73
CA THR A 66 -7.32 -5.53 -4.28
C THR A 66 -5.90 -5.19 -3.81
N ASP A 67 -5.81 -4.73 -2.56
CA ASP A 67 -4.54 -4.34 -1.92
C ASP A 67 -3.89 -5.50 -1.15
N ASP A 68 -4.49 -6.69 -1.18
CA ASP A 68 -4.07 -7.83 -0.36
C ASP A 68 -2.61 -8.23 -0.62
N ASP A 69 -2.18 -8.28 -1.89
CA ASP A 69 -0.80 -8.61 -2.26
C ASP A 69 0.22 -7.60 -1.71
N ASP A 70 -0.11 -6.30 -1.75
CA ASP A 70 0.77 -5.25 -1.21
C ASP A 70 0.82 -5.30 0.32
N ILE A 71 -0.30 -5.55 0.99
CA ILE A 71 -0.35 -5.72 2.45
C ILE A 71 0.46 -6.96 2.87
N ILE A 72 0.37 -8.07 2.14
CA ILE A 72 1.16 -9.30 2.41
C ILE A 72 2.65 -9.02 2.22
N LYS A 73 3.03 -8.29 1.16
CA LYS A 73 4.40 -7.84 0.92
C LYS A 73 4.92 -7.00 2.08
N GLN A 74 4.18 -5.99 2.53
CA GLN A 74 4.57 -5.15 3.68
C GLN A 74 4.63 -5.95 4.98
N THR A 75 3.71 -6.92 5.18
CA THR A 75 3.73 -7.82 6.34
C THR A 75 5.00 -8.66 6.37
N THR A 76 5.40 -9.22 5.22
CA THR A 76 6.63 -10.01 5.09
C THR A 76 7.87 -9.16 5.37
N LYS A 77 7.92 -7.94 4.82
CA LYS A 77 9.00 -6.97 5.10
C LYS A 77 9.08 -6.67 6.61
N LEU A 78 7.93 -6.44 7.24
CA LEU A 78 7.86 -6.15 8.67
C LEU A 78 8.35 -7.32 9.53
N LEU A 79 8.01 -8.56 9.16
CA LEU A 79 8.53 -9.77 9.82
C LEU A 79 10.06 -9.88 9.72
N VAL A 80 10.63 -9.64 8.54
CA VAL A 80 12.09 -9.66 8.33
C VAL A 80 12.78 -8.61 9.20
N VAL A 81 12.23 -7.39 9.22
CA VAL A 81 12.73 -6.30 10.08
C VAL A 81 12.63 -6.68 11.55
N GLY A 82 11.46 -7.14 12.02
CA GLY A 82 11.24 -7.50 13.41
C GLY A 82 12.17 -8.60 13.91
N ASN A 83 12.37 -9.65 13.11
CA ASN A 83 13.32 -10.72 13.43
C ASN A 83 14.77 -10.22 13.43
N THR A 84 15.11 -9.32 12.50
CA THR A 84 16.45 -8.69 12.46
C THR A 84 16.69 -7.84 13.72
N LEU A 85 15.70 -7.04 14.13
CA LEU A 85 15.80 -6.20 15.32
C LEU A 85 15.95 -7.06 16.58
N GLN A 86 15.12 -8.08 16.72
CA GLN A 86 15.18 -9.01 17.85
C GLN A 86 16.55 -9.71 17.94
N ARG A 87 17.09 -10.17 16.80
CA ARG A 87 18.37 -10.89 16.77
C ARG A 87 19.57 -9.99 17.06
N LYS A 88 19.59 -8.78 16.51
CA LYS A 88 20.77 -7.88 16.59
C LYS A 88 20.77 -6.97 17.80
N PHE A 89 19.59 -6.64 18.35
CA PHE A 89 19.44 -5.63 19.41
C PHE A 89 18.70 -6.18 20.64
N SER A 90 18.73 -7.50 20.86
CA SER A 90 18.13 -8.15 22.03
C SER A 90 18.68 -7.63 23.35
N TYR A 91 19.97 -7.31 23.41
CA TYR A 91 20.67 -6.83 24.61
C TYR A 91 20.63 -5.30 24.79
N CYS A 92 20.05 -4.56 23.85
CA CYS A 92 19.96 -3.11 23.95
C CYS A 92 18.95 -2.67 25.03
N SER A 93 19.11 -1.43 25.51
CA SER A 93 18.18 -0.82 26.45
C SER A 93 16.77 -0.72 25.86
N ARG A 94 15.79 -0.56 26.74
CA ARG A 94 14.38 -0.44 26.35
C ARG A 94 14.15 0.76 25.44
N GLU A 95 14.81 1.88 25.72
CA GLU A 95 14.71 3.14 24.99
C GLU A 95 15.22 2.97 23.56
N VAL A 96 16.40 2.35 23.39
CA VAL A 96 16.97 2.05 22.07
C VAL A 96 16.05 1.14 21.27
N LYS A 97 15.50 0.10 21.89
CA LYS A 97 14.54 -0.82 21.25
C LYS A 97 13.28 -0.09 20.77
N ILE A 98 12.75 0.82 21.58
CA ILE A 98 11.58 1.62 21.21
C ILE A 98 11.90 2.51 20.00
N GLU A 99 13.05 3.17 19.98
CA GLU A 99 13.44 3.99 18.82
C GLU A 99 13.64 3.16 17.55
N LEU A 100 14.32 2.01 17.65
CA LEU A 100 14.45 1.08 16.52
C LEU A 100 13.09 0.61 16.00
N PHE A 101 12.14 0.35 16.90
CA PHE A 101 10.77 0.02 16.52
C PHE A 101 10.10 1.17 15.77
N ARG A 102 10.19 2.41 16.28
CA ARG A 102 9.64 3.60 15.61
C ARG A 102 10.26 3.79 14.22
N SER A 103 11.58 3.74 14.10
CA SER A 103 12.28 3.98 12.83
C SER A 103 11.96 2.94 11.77
N HIS A 104 11.86 1.65 12.14
CA HIS A 104 11.78 0.57 11.16
C HIS A 104 10.40 -0.09 11.04
N CYS A 105 9.57 -0.04 12.09
CA CYS A 105 8.25 -0.68 12.09
C CYS A 105 7.12 0.29 11.75
N TYR A 106 7.33 1.61 11.82
CA TYR A 106 6.35 2.60 11.35
C TYR A 106 6.41 2.84 9.84
N SER A 107 7.54 2.53 9.20
CA SER A 107 7.78 2.79 7.78
C SER A 107 7.07 1.78 6.87
N ILE A 108 5.74 1.72 6.96
CA ILE A 108 4.90 0.85 6.14
C ILE A 108 4.56 1.60 4.85
N TYR A 109 5.24 1.22 3.77
CA TYR A 109 5.18 1.93 2.50
C TYR A 109 3.76 1.89 1.92
N CYS A 110 3.29 3.02 1.39
CA CYS A 110 1.99 3.18 0.73
C CYS A 110 0.75 2.70 1.50
N ASN A 111 0.84 2.57 2.83
CA ASN A 111 -0.28 2.09 3.67
C ASN A 111 -1.58 2.91 3.56
N LEU A 112 -1.44 4.15 3.10
CA LEU A 112 -2.52 5.11 2.88
C LEU A 112 -3.32 4.84 1.60
N LEU A 113 -2.78 4.06 0.66
CA LEU A 113 -3.45 3.75 -0.62
C LEU A 113 -4.42 2.58 -0.46
N TRP A 114 -4.26 1.78 0.60
CA TRP A 114 -5.07 0.60 0.83
C TRP A 114 -6.51 0.94 1.14
N SER A 115 -7.41 0.58 0.22
CA SER A 115 -8.84 0.86 0.29
C SER A 115 -9.69 -0.41 0.24
N ARG A 116 -9.25 -1.42 -0.52
CA ARG A 116 -9.97 -2.66 -0.81
C ARG A 116 -9.09 -3.87 -0.49
N TYR A 117 -9.32 -4.46 0.68
CA TYR A 117 -8.56 -5.62 1.15
C TYR A 117 -9.42 -6.50 2.07
N LYS A 118 -9.00 -7.75 2.26
CA LYS A 118 -9.64 -8.64 3.25
C LYS A 118 -9.28 -8.21 4.67
N VAL A 119 -10.28 -8.21 5.55
CA VAL A 119 -10.09 -7.92 6.98
C VAL A 119 -9.05 -8.85 7.61
N ALA A 120 -9.06 -10.14 7.22
CA ALA A 120 -8.08 -11.13 7.66
C ALA A 120 -6.64 -10.72 7.33
N THR A 121 -6.39 -10.20 6.12
CA THR A 121 -5.06 -9.77 5.67
C THR A 121 -4.56 -8.58 6.49
N MET A 122 -5.42 -7.59 6.73
CA MET A 122 -5.10 -6.45 7.59
C MET A 122 -4.84 -6.88 9.04
N ASN A 123 -5.64 -7.82 9.56
CA ASN A 123 -5.45 -8.35 10.91
C ASN A 123 -4.11 -9.09 11.06
N ARG A 124 -3.65 -9.80 10.02
CA ARG A 124 -2.32 -10.44 10.03
C ARG A 124 -1.20 -9.41 10.15
N LEU A 125 -1.28 -8.30 9.39
CA LEU A 125 -0.33 -7.19 9.53
C LEU A 125 -0.36 -6.58 10.94
N LYS A 126 -1.55 -6.35 11.50
CA LYS A 126 -1.74 -5.81 12.84
C LYS A 126 -1.17 -6.72 13.93
N VAL A 127 -1.44 -8.02 13.86
CA VAL A 127 -0.88 -9.02 14.78
C VAL A 127 0.63 -9.05 14.66
N CYS A 128 1.17 -9.08 13.44
CA CYS A 128 2.62 -9.03 13.20
C CYS A 128 3.26 -7.81 13.85
N HIS A 129 2.71 -6.60 13.63
CA HIS A 129 3.22 -5.37 14.21
C HIS A 129 3.21 -5.39 15.74
N ASN A 130 2.11 -5.89 16.34
CA ASN A 130 1.99 -6.03 17.79
C ASN A 130 2.99 -7.05 18.36
N ASP A 131 3.14 -8.19 17.71
CA ASP A 131 4.04 -9.27 18.13
C ASP A 131 5.50 -8.84 18.07
N ILE A 132 5.89 -7.98 17.12
CA ILE A 132 7.26 -7.45 17.05
C ILE A 132 7.58 -6.57 18.25
N LEU A 133 6.70 -5.63 18.61
CA LEU A 133 6.91 -4.78 19.79
C LEU A 133 7.06 -5.63 21.05
N LYS A 134 6.14 -6.59 21.26
CA LYS A 134 6.17 -7.48 22.42
C LYS A 134 7.45 -8.29 22.48
N ARG A 135 7.85 -8.90 21.37
CA ARG A 135 9.10 -9.69 21.30
C ARG A 135 10.34 -8.85 21.55
N LEU A 136 10.41 -7.66 20.96
CA LEU A 136 11.55 -6.77 21.12
C LEU A 136 11.74 -6.32 22.57
N LEU A 137 10.63 -6.10 23.27
CA LEU A 137 10.59 -5.68 24.68
C LEU A 137 10.56 -6.83 25.69
N GLY A 138 10.57 -8.09 25.24
CA GLY A 138 10.48 -9.26 26.12
C GLY A 138 9.15 -9.37 26.88
N LEU A 139 8.06 -8.83 26.33
CA LEU A 139 6.74 -8.87 26.96
C LEU A 139 6.04 -10.22 26.72
N PRO A 140 5.25 -10.72 27.69
CA PRO A 140 4.47 -11.94 27.50
C PRO A 140 3.47 -11.83 26.34
N ARG A 141 3.30 -12.92 25.58
CA ARG A 141 2.42 -12.93 24.39
C ARG A 141 0.97 -12.57 24.72
N TRP A 142 0.47 -13.03 25.87
CA TRP A 142 -0.89 -12.81 26.37
C TRP A 142 -1.12 -11.42 26.98
N CYS A 143 -0.10 -10.57 27.10
CA CYS A 143 -0.31 -9.22 27.60
C CYS A 143 -1.17 -8.40 26.62
N SER A 144 -1.96 -7.45 27.14
CA SER A 144 -2.74 -6.55 26.28
C SER A 144 -1.81 -5.78 25.34
N SER A 145 -2.05 -5.89 24.04
CA SER A 145 -1.29 -5.16 23.02
C SER A 145 -1.50 -3.66 23.18
N SER A 146 -2.74 -3.21 23.33
CA SER A 146 -3.06 -1.78 23.51
C SER A 146 -2.37 -1.19 24.74
N LEU A 147 -2.33 -1.94 25.85
CA LEU A 147 -1.61 -1.52 27.05
C LEU A 147 -0.10 -1.48 26.84
N ALA A 148 0.46 -2.43 26.07
CA ALA A 148 1.87 -2.41 25.71
C ALA A 148 2.24 -1.16 24.90
N PHE A 149 1.46 -0.81 23.87
CA PHE A 149 1.69 0.43 23.12
C PHE A 149 1.57 1.68 24.01
N ALA A 150 0.54 1.77 24.84
CA ALA A 150 0.32 2.91 25.73
C ALA A 150 1.45 3.10 26.76
N ARG A 151 1.84 2.04 27.47
CA ARG A 151 2.92 2.10 28.49
C ARG A 151 4.31 2.41 27.92
N ASN A 152 4.51 2.16 26.63
CA ASN A 152 5.78 2.44 25.96
C ASN A 152 5.73 3.77 25.17
N GLY A 153 4.59 4.46 25.14
CA GLY A 153 4.41 5.70 24.36
C GLY A 153 4.57 5.47 22.85
N VAL A 154 4.20 4.30 22.34
CA VAL A 154 4.37 3.91 20.94
C VAL A 154 3.00 3.84 20.26
N ASN A 155 2.93 4.29 19.02
CA ASN A 155 1.74 4.23 18.18
C ASN A 155 1.55 2.81 17.65
N ASN A 156 0.32 2.32 17.71
CA ASN A 156 -0.06 1.08 17.05
C ASN A 156 -0.28 1.29 15.54
N LEU A 157 -0.47 0.20 14.80
CA LEU A 157 -0.69 0.23 13.35
C LEU A 157 -1.84 1.17 12.94
N ASP A 158 -2.94 1.17 13.68
CA ASP A 158 -4.12 1.98 13.33
C ASP A 158 -3.80 3.48 13.46
N VAL A 159 -3.05 3.88 14.49
CA VAL A 159 -2.57 5.25 14.66
C VAL A 159 -1.60 5.64 13.53
N ILE A 160 -0.63 4.78 13.19
CA ILE A 160 0.34 5.02 12.10
C ILE A 160 -0.38 5.23 10.76
N ARG A 161 -1.38 4.40 10.47
CA ARG A 161 -2.19 4.52 9.25
C ARG A 161 -3.00 5.82 9.23
N ARG A 162 -3.65 6.18 10.35
CA ARG A 162 -4.40 7.44 10.46
C ARG A 162 -3.50 8.66 10.23
N HIS A 163 -2.31 8.68 10.81
CA HIS A 163 -1.34 9.76 10.55
C HIS A 163 -0.94 9.82 9.08
N SER A 164 -0.66 8.68 8.45
CA SER A 164 -0.27 8.61 7.04
C SER A 164 -1.37 9.14 6.12
N VAL A 165 -2.61 8.72 6.37
CA VAL A 165 -3.80 9.16 5.63
C VAL A 165 -4.05 10.65 5.84
N PHE A 166 -4.09 11.12 7.09
CA PHE A 166 -4.31 12.54 7.41
C PHE A 166 -3.27 13.42 6.71
N SER A 167 -1.99 13.06 6.85
CA SER A 167 -0.88 13.81 6.28
C SER A 167 -0.99 13.97 4.76
N LEU A 168 -1.30 12.89 4.02
CA LEU A 168 -1.49 13.00 2.58
C LEU A 168 -2.75 13.76 2.22
N ARG A 169 -3.88 13.44 2.87
CA ARG A 169 -5.15 14.09 2.61
C ARG A 169 -5.04 15.61 2.77
N SER A 170 -4.45 16.08 3.87
CA SER A 170 -4.22 17.51 4.09
C SER A 170 -3.36 18.14 2.99
N ARG A 171 -2.30 17.46 2.52
CA ARG A 171 -1.50 17.96 1.40
C ARG A 171 -2.28 18.03 0.09
N VAL A 172 -3.13 17.05 -0.19
CA VAL A 172 -3.99 17.04 -1.39
C VAL A 172 -5.04 18.14 -1.31
N GLU A 173 -5.63 18.35 -0.15
CA GLU A 173 -6.66 19.37 0.09
C GLU A 173 -6.11 20.80 0.03
N LEU A 174 -4.89 21.01 0.51
CA LEU A 174 -4.23 22.32 0.51
C LEU A 174 -3.41 22.61 -0.75
N SER A 175 -3.27 21.64 -1.65
CA SER A 175 -2.47 21.79 -2.86
C SER A 175 -3.09 22.78 -3.84
N THR A 176 -2.28 23.73 -4.31
CA THR A 176 -2.62 24.66 -5.40
C THR A 176 -2.24 24.14 -6.78
N ASN A 177 -1.59 22.98 -6.86
CA ASN A 177 -1.21 22.37 -8.14
C ASN A 177 -2.46 22.04 -8.96
N SER A 178 -2.46 22.44 -10.24
CA SER A 178 -3.60 22.28 -11.15
C SER A 178 -3.96 20.81 -11.39
N ILE A 179 -2.97 19.93 -11.57
CA ILE A 179 -3.19 18.49 -11.77
C ILE A 179 -3.82 17.87 -10.53
N ILE A 180 -3.29 18.16 -9.34
CA ILE A 180 -3.85 17.66 -8.08
C ILE A 180 -5.26 18.20 -7.87
N THR A 181 -5.50 19.47 -8.21
CA THR A 181 -6.83 20.08 -8.13
C THR A 181 -7.83 19.40 -9.06
N SER A 182 -7.43 19.11 -10.30
CA SER A 182 -8.26 18.37 -11.26
C SER A 182 -8.56 16.96 -10.77
N VAL A 183 -7.58 16.25 -10.21
CA VAL A 183 -7.80 14.92 -9.61
C VAL A 183 -8.76 15.01 -8.42
N ARG A 184 -8.55 15.98 -7.52
CA ARG A 184 -9.40 16.20 -6.35
C ARG A 184 -10.86 16.50 -6.72
N GLN A 185 -11.07 17.24 -7.81
CA GLN A 185 -12.41 17.57 -8.33
C GLN A 185 -13.04 16.44 -9.14
N SER A 186 -12.28 15.40 -9.49
CA SER A 186 -12.81 14.27 -10.25
C SER A 186 -13.74 13.38 -9.41
N SER A 187 -14.69 12.73 -10.09
CA SER A 187 -15.55 11.72 -9.47
C SER A 187 -14.76 10.54 -8.87
N ALA A 188 -13.59 10.23 -9.45
CA ALA A 188 -12.70 9.18 -8.95
C ALA A 188 -12.15 9.49 -7.54
N TYR A 189 -11.91 10.76 -7.22
CA TYR A 189 -11.48 11.16 -5.88
C TYR A 189 -12.68 11.28 -4.93
N VAL A 190 -13.75 11.97 -5.33
CA VAL A 190 -14.90 12.25 -4.46
C VAL A 190 -15.67 10.98 -4.08
N CYS A 191 -15.96 10.13 -5.06
CA CYS A 191 -16.76 8.91 -4.86
C CYS A 191 -15.90 7.65 -4.75
N GLY A 192 -14.58 7.78 -4.78
CA GLY A 192 -13.65 6.66 -4.82
C GLY A 192 -13.64 5.82 -3.54
N PRO A 193 -13.31 4.52 -3.64
CA PRO A 193 -13.13 3.65 -2.47
C PRO A 193 -12.08 4.17 -1.49
N ILE A 194 -11.04 4.84 -2.00
CA ILE A 194 -9.97 5.42 -1.17
C ILE A 194 -10.49 6.53 -0.25
N GLN A 195 -11.37 7.40 -0.76
CA GLN A 195 -11.94 8.49 0.02
C GLN A 195 -12.87 7.95 1.11
N GLN A 196 -13.72 6.98 0.78
CA GLN A 196 -14.57 6.31 1.77
C GLN A 196 -13.74 5.66 2.87
N ARG A 197 -12.62 5.00 2.50
CA ARG A 197 -11.70 4.40 3.47
C ARG A 197 -11.04 5.45 4.35
N TRP A 198 -10.59 6.56 3.77
CA TRP A 198 -9.95 7.65 4.52
C TRP A 198 -10.91 8.25 5.53
N LEU A 199 -12.14 8.53 5.13
CA LEU A 199 -13.17 9.04 6.03
C LEU A 199 -13.44 8.08 7.18
N GLY A 200 -13.60 6.78 6.91
CA GLY A 200 -13.82 5.77 7.95
C GLY A 200 -12.61 5.54 8.89
N LEU A 201 -11.39 5.87 8.45
CA LEU A 201 -10.20 5.82 9.31
C LEU A 201 -10.04 7.09 10.17
N LEU A 202 -10.37 8.27 9.62
CA LEU A 202 -10.16 9.54 10.29
C LEU A 202 -11.31 9.94 11.21
N PHE A 203 -12.54 9.67 10.79
CA PHE A 203 -13.74 10.06 11.49
C PHE A 203 -14.44 8.82 12.04
N VAL A 204 -14.85 8.88 13.31
CA VAL A 204 -15.69 7.86 13.90
C VAL A 204 -17.04 7.95 13.19
N GLN A 205 -17.41 6.92 12.44
CA GLN A 205 -18.80 6.77 12.02
C GLN A 205 -19.62 6.50 13.27
N ASN A 206 -20.28 7.53 13.80
CA ASN A 206 -21.41 7.35 14.70
C ASN A 206 -22.49 6.64 13.88
N MET A 207 -22.50 5.31 13.92
CA MET A 207 -23.67 4.54 13.52
C MET A 207 -24.71 4.77 14.61
N GLY A 208 -25.65 5.68 14.32
CA GLY A 208 -26.97 5.69 14.94
C GLY A 208 -27.83 4.58 14.36
#